data_AF-Q5I2X9-F1
#
_entry.id   AF-Q5I2X9-F1
#
_cell.length_a   1.000
_cell.length_b   1.000
_cell.length_c   1.000
_cell.angle_alpha   90.00
_cell.angle_beta   90.00
_cell.angle_gamma   90.00
#
_symmetry.space_group_name_H-M   'P 1'
#
loop_
_entity.id
_entity.type
_entity.pdbx_description
1 polymer ?
#
loop_
_entity_poly.entity_id
_entity_poly.type
_entity_poly.pdbx_seq_one_letter_code
_entity_poly.pdbx_strand_id
1 'polypeptide(L)' 'HITNSECVTSTLTNCNLVNSQVDTTTCTNSEYKDAHISTATTTGTRIA' A
#
# COMPACT_ATOMS: atom_id res chain seq x y z
N HIS A 1 -8.61 -2.59 1.60
CA HIS A 1 -9.48 -1.89 0.63
C HIS A 1 -8.61 -1.13 -0.34
N ILE A 2 -8.95 -1.07 -1.63
CA ILE A 2 -8.13 -0.43 -2.66
C ILE A 2 -9.06 0.46 -3.49
N THR A 3 -8.76 1.75 -3.59
CA THR A 3 -9.56 2.76 -4.31
C THR A 3 -8.65 3.63 -5.16
N ASN A 4 -8.94 3.76 -6.45
CA ASN A 4 -8.15 4.55 -7.41
C ASN A 4 -6.63 4.31 -7.31
N SER A 5 -6.23 3.08 -7.01
CA SER A 5 -4.85 2.75 -6.69
C SER A 5 -4.38 1.61 -7.57
N GLU A 6 -3.10 1.61 -7.89
CA GLU A 6 -2.43 0.53 -8.59
C GLU A 6 -1.61 -0.29 -7.59
N CYS A 7 -1.67 -1.62 -7.75
CA CYS A 7 -0.97 -2.56 -6.90
C CYS A 7 -0.35 -3.63 -7.79
N VAL A 8 0.98 -3.61 -7.91
CA VAL A 8 1.77 -4.47 -8.77
C VAL A 8 2.67 -5.34 -7.90
N THR A 9 2.69 -6.65 -8.15
CA THR A 9 3.60 -7.62 -7.50
C THR A 9 3.68 -7.49 -5.96
N SER A 10 2.58 -7.10 -5.31
CA SER A 10 2.57 -6.73 -3.90
C SER A 10 1.64 -7.64 -3.09
N THR A 11 1.98 -7.85 -1.82
CA THR A 11 1.16 -8.61 -0.86
C THR A 11 0.51 -7.64 0.11
N LEU A 12 -0.82 -7.64 0.17
CA LEU A 12 -1.58 -6.74 1.04
C LEU A 12 -2.41 -7.56 2.05
N THR A 13 -2.11 -7.42 3.34
CA THR A 13 -2.86 -8.05 4.43
C THR A 13 -3.48 -6.97 5.31
N ASN A 14 -4.81 -6.86 5.30
CA ASN A 14 -5.55 -5.83 6.06
C ASN A 14 -5.01 -4.41 5.80
N CYS A 15 -4.76 -4.08 4.54
CA CYS A 15 -4.27 -2.77 4.13
C CYS A 15 -5.33 -1.93 3.43
N ASN A 16 -5.18 -0.61 3.52
CA ASN A 16 -6.00 0.35 2.78
C ASN A 16 -5.14 1.19 1.84
N LEU A 17 -5.49 1.21 0.54
CA LEU A 17 -4.81 2.00 -0.49
C LEU A 17 -5.82 2.96 -1.11
N VAL A 18 -5.53 4.26 -1.09
CA VAL A 18 -6.37 5.29 -1.71
C VAL A 18 -5.51 6.20 -2.58
N ASN A 19 -5.83 6.32 -3.87
CA ASN A 19 -5.07 7.13 -4.82
C ASN A 19 -3.55 6.87 -4.81
N SER A 20 -3.12 5.61 -4.66
CA SER A 20 -1.72 5.24 -4.45
C SER A 20 -1.20 4.27 -5.51
N GLN A 21 0.10 4.32 -5.81
CA GLN A 21 0.81 3.31 -6.60
C GLN A 21 1.70 2.48 -5.69
N VAL A 22 1.56 1.16 -5.75
CA VAL A 22 2.28 0.23 -4.88
C VAL A 22 2.91 -0.88 -5.73
N ASP A 23 4.23 -1.00 -5.72
CA ASP A 23 4.98 -2.01 -6.46
C ASP A 23 5.89 -2.84 -5.54
N THR A 24 5.92 -4.16 -5.73
CA THR A 24 6.86 -5.09 -5.08
C THR A 24 6.93 -4.87 -3.55
N THR A 25 5.76 -4.69 -2.92
CA THR A 25 5.64 -4.24 -1.53
C THR A 25 4.84 -5.23 -0.69
N THR A 26 5.25 -5.44 0.56
CA THR A 26 4.48 -6.18 1.57
C THR A 26 3.84 -5.19 2.53
N CYS A 27 2.51 -5.12 2.51
CA CYS A 27 1.73 -4.28 3.40
C CYS A 27 0.97 -5.15 4.40
N THR A 28 1.10 -4.84 5.70
CA THR A 28 0.32 -5.46 6.78
C THR A 28 -0.29 -4.39 7.68
N ASN A 29 -1.60 -4.44 7.94
CA ASN A 29 -2.30 -3.50 8.85
C ASN A 29 -1.93 -2.01 8.61
N SER A 30 -1.74 -1.60 7.36
CA SER A 30 -1.26 -0.24 7.02
C SER A 30 -2.21 0.50 6.08
N GLU A 31 -2.10 1.81 6.06
CA GLU A 31 -2.89 2.70 5.19
C GLU A 31 -1.95 3.56 4.34
N TYR A 32 -2.13 3.56 3.02
CA TYR A 32 -1.46 4.45 2.08
C TYR A 32 -2.49 5.33 1.39
N LYS A 33 -2.24 6.63 1.36
CA LYS A 33 -3.08 7.63 0.69
C LYS A 33 -2.19 8.53 -0.16
N ASP A 34 -2.56 8.80 -1.41
CA ASP A 34 -1.83 9.71 -2.31
C ASP A 34 -0.32 9.36 -2.44
N ALA A 35 0.05 8.09 -2.24
CA ALA A 35 1.43 7.66 -2.07
C ALA A 35 1.97 6.82 -3.22
N HIS A 36 3.28 6.90 -3.46
CA HIS A 36 4.01 5.97 -4.35
C HIS A 36 4.99 5.14 -3.51
N ILE A 37 4.70 3.84 -3.38
CA ILE A 37 5.48 2.90 -2.58
C ILE A 37 6.08 1.85 -3.51
N SER A 38 7.39 1.62 -3.41
CA SER A 38 8.06 0.55 -4.13
C SER A 38 9.04 -0.17 -3.23
N THR A 39 9.13 -1.50 -3.38
CA THR A 39 10.13 -2.36 -2.70
C THR A 39 10.17 -2.14 -1.18
N ALA A 40 9.01 -2.14 -0.54
CA ALA A 40 8.89 -1.87 0.90
C ALA A 40 8.21 -3.00 1.68
N THR A 41 8.44 -3.01 2.99
CA THR A 41 7.61 -3.78 3.94
C THR A 41 7.09 -2.83 5.00
N THR A 42 5.77 -2.76 5.17
CA THR A 42 5.16 -1.89 6.19
C THR A 42 4.20 -2.68 7.09
N THR A 43 4.23 -2.36 8.38
CA THR A 43 3.38 -2.98 9.39
C THR A 43 2.82 -1.92 10.34
N GLY A 44 1.50 -1.77 10.44
CA GLY A 44 0.88 -0.82 11.37
C GLY A 44 1.14 0.65 11.04
N THR A 45 1.48 0.97 9.80
CA THR A 45 1.90 2.33 9.39
C THR A 45 0.80 3.09 8.66
N ARG A 46 0.87 4.41 8.71
CA ARG A 46 0.05 5.30 7.89
C ARG A 46 0.96 6.20 7.07
N ILE A 47 0.80 6.19 5.76
CA ILE A 47 1.54 6.98 4.79
C ILE A 47 0.53 7.81 4.00
N ALA A 48 0.75 9.13 3.93
CA ALA A 48 -0.11 10.10 3.25
C ALA A 48 0.74 11.14 2.52
#